data_AF-A0A7S4LK08-F1
#
_entry.id   AF-A0A7S4LK08-F1
#
_cell.length_a   1.000
_cell.length_b   1.000
_cell.length_c   1.000
_cell.angle_alpha   90.00
_cell.angle_beta   90.00
_cell.angle_gamma   90.00
#
_symmetry.space_group_name_H-M   'P 1'
#
loop_
_entity.id
_entity.type
_entity.pdbx_description
1 polymer ?
#
loop_
_entity_poly.entity_id
_entity_poly.type
_entity_poly.pdbx_seq_one_letter_code
_entity_poly.pdbx_strand_id
1 'polypeptide(L)'
;QAVTACPVGAITYTSAPDAAARPDMRGIALTPQTSAGHLPLPEGVFYLPTHSRGSYGAAAWLIRRSPAHGNVLVDLPRPHRRLAAEIAALGPVDYLIFTHQDDCAHHAEWQQLLHEFIRQPAPPRRVVHRGELPSWREG
;
A
#
# COMPACT_ATOMS: atom_id res chain seq x y z
N GLN A 1 -13.28 18.50 1.35
CA GLN A 1 -13.10 17.62 0.17
C GLN A 1 -11.66 17.62 -0.35
N ALA A 2 -10.91 18.74 -0.35
CA ALA A 2 -9.50 18.73 -0.76
C ALA A 2 -8.55 17.96 0.20
N VAL A 3 -8.73 18.12 1.52
CA VAL A 3 -7.89 17.45 2.53
C VAL A 3 -8.07 15.92 2.51
N THR A 4 -9.28 15.44 2.25
CA THR A 4 -9.61 14.01 2.08
C THR A 4 -9.09 13.40 0.79
N ALA A 5 -8.93 14.21 -0.25
CA ALA A 5 -8.51 13.75 -1.57
C ALA A 5 -6.98 13.70 -1.72
N CYS A 6 -6.23 14.17 -0.72
CA CYS A 6 -4.78 14.14 -0.73
C CYS A 6 -4.26 12.85 -0.08
N PRO A 7 -3.90 11.82 -0.84
CA PRO A 7 -3.40 10.55 -0.30
C PRO A 7 -2.14 10.67 0.58
N VAL A 8 -1.38 11.76 0.40
CA VAL A 8 -0.10 12.02 1.07
C VAL A 8 -0.22 12.94 2.28
N GLY A 9 -1.41 13.52 2.52
CA GLY A 9 -1.62 14.51 3.58
C GLY A 9 -0.87 15.83 3.38
N ALA A 10 -0.45 16.15 2.15
CA ALA A 10 0.20 17.42 1.81
C ALA A 10 -0.75 18.61 1.86
N ILE A 11 -2.05 18.36 1.66
CA ILE A 11 -3.10 19.35 1.86
C ILE A 11 -3.60 19.18 3.29
N THR A 12 -3.28 20.15 4.15
CA THR A 12 -3.71 20.18 5.55
C THR A 12 -4.43 21.50 5.84
N TYR A 13 -5.06 21.57 7.01
CA TYR A 13 -5.67 22.79 7.50
C TYR A 13 -4.60 23.70 8.12
N THR A 14 -4.69 25.01 7.88
CA THR A 14 -3.86 26.02 8.57
C THR A 14 -4.24 26.18 10.05
N SER A 15 -5.41 25.65 10.44
CA SER A 15 -5.93 25.63 11.81
C SER A 15 -6.62 24.30 12.03
N ALA A 16 -6.36 23.61 13.15
CA ALA A 16 -6.96 22.30 13.39
C ALA A 16 -8.50 22.42 13.37
N PRO A 17 -9.21 21.68 12.51
CA PRO A 17 -10.65 21.71 12.50
C PRO A 17 -11.19 21.02 13.77
N ASP A 18 -12.42 21.37 14.15
CA ASP A 18 -13.15 20.69 15.21
C ASP A 18 -13.11 19.18 15.02
N ALA A 19 -13.06 18.42 16.12
CA ALA A 19 -12.91 16.96 16.08
C ALA A 19 -14.00 16.27 15.22
N ALA A 20 -15.19 16.86 15.14
CA ALA A 20 -16.29 16.39 14.30
C ALA A 20 -16.14 16.73 12.81
N ALA A 21 -15.36 17.76 12.46
CA ALA A 21 -15.08 18.18 11.09
C ALA A 21 -13.76 17.62 10.54
N ARG A 22 -13.00 16.89 11.37
CA ARG A 22 -11.81 16.16 10.93
C ARG A 22 -12.24 15.07 9.96
N PRO A 23 -11.85 15.17 8.68
CA PRO A 23 -12.16 14.11 7.76
C PRO A 23 -11.52 12.82 8.22
N ASP A 24 -12.27 11.72 8.13
CA ASP A 24 -11.74 10.41 8.42
C ASP A 24 -10.77 9.97 7.33
N MET A 25 -9.50 10.39 7.45
CA MET A 25 -8.42 9.86 6.63
C MET A 25 -8.20 8.35 6.84
N ARG A 26 -8.89 7.73 7.82
CA ARG A 26 -8.74 6.32 8.14
C ARG A 26 -9.46 5.40 7.13
N GLY A 27 -10.27 5.92 6.20
CA GLY A 27 -11.10 5.13 5.25
C GLY A 27 -10.53 4.86 3.85
N ILE A 28 -9.26 5.16 3.57
CA ILE A 28 -8.70 5.16 2.19
C ILE A 28 -8.05 3.81 1.79
N ALA A 29 -8.01 2.80 2.67
CA ALA A 29 -7.06 1.71 2.52
C ALA A 29 -7.53 0.51 1.64
N LEU A 30 -8.82 0.18 1.58
CA LEU A 30 -9.34 -0.88 0.69
C LEU A 30 -10.78 -0.57 0.22
N THR A 31 -11.09 0.69 -0.02
CA THR A 31 -12.34 1.02 -0.72
C THR A 31 -12.21 0.56 -2.18
N PRO A 32 -13.27 0.00 -2.80
CA PRO A 32 -13.29 -0.20 -4.25
C PRO A 32 -13.15 1.18 -4.91
N GLN A 33 -11.92 1.57 -5.22
CA GLN A 33 -11.67 2.86 -5.84
C GLN A 33 -11.86 2.67 -7.34
N THR A 34 -12.73 3.48 -7.93
CA THR A 34 -12.51 3.91 -9.30
C THR A 34 -11.20 4.68 -9.29
N SER A 35 -10.21 4.26 -10.08
CA SER A 35 -9.03 5.11 -10.32
C SER A 35 -9.51 6.49 -10.73
N ALA A 36 -8.83 7.57 -10.34
CA ALA A 36 -9.27 8.95 -10.54
C ALA A 36 -9.86 9.18 -11.96
N GLY A 37 -11.19 9.13 -12.08
CA GLY A 37 -11.91 9.28 -13.36
C GLY A 37 -11.98 8.07 -14.31
N HIS A 38 -11.46 6.88 -13.98
CA HIS A 38 -11.39 5.75 -14.91
C HIS A 38 -11.81 4.42 -14.25
N LEU A 39 -12.74 3.72 -14.94
CA LEU A 39 -13.27 2.34 -14.82
C LEU A 39 -13.30 1.66 -13.43
N PRO A 40 -14.38 0.92 -13.07
CA PRO A 40 -14.33 0.03 -11.91
C PRO A 40 -13.15 -0.93 -12.02
N LEU A 41 -12.40 -1.07 -10.92
CA LEU A 41 -11.33 -2.06 -10.85
C LEU A 41 -11.94 -3.48 -10.94
N PRO A 42 -11.23 -4.44 -11.57
CA PRO A 42 -11.63 -5.83 -11.53
C PRO A 42 -11.79 -6.34 -10.09
N GLU A 43 -12.66 -7.31 -9.89
CA GLU A 43 -12.84 -7.94 -8.57
C GLU A 43 -11.50 -8.47 -8.03
N GLY A 44 -11.22 -8.17 -6.76
CA GLY A 44 -10.00 -8.61 -6.09
C GLY A 44 -8.78 -7.72 -6.39
N VAL A 45 -8.92 -6.64 -7.15
CA VAL A 45 -7.86 -5.64 -7.34
C VAL A 45 -8.18 -4.40 -6.51
N PHE A 46 -7.25 -4.02 -5.64
CA PHE A 46 -7.40 -2.87 -4.76
C PHE A 46 -6.28 -1.87 -5.03
N TYR A 47 -6.65 -0.60 -5.19
CA TYR A 47 -5.70 0.51 -5.23
C TYR A 47 -5.37 0.98 -3.82
N LEU A 48 -4.08 1.21 -3.53
CA LEU A 48 -3.57 1.61 -2.22
C LEU A 48 -3.01 3.04 -2.31
N PRO A 49 -3.81 4.08 -1.98
CA PRO A 49 -3.50 5.44 -2.42
C PRO A 49 -2.34 6.11 -1.69
N THR A 50 -1.85 5.58 -0.58
CA THR A 50 -0.99 6.38 0.32
C THR A 50 0.44 6.48 -0.21
N HIS A 51 0.75 7.56 -0.96
CA HIS A 51 2.12 7.83 -1.38
C HIS A 51 2.96 8.41 -0.23
N SER A 52 4.27 8.17 -0.29
CA SER A 52 5.25 8.80 0.60
C SER A 52 6.06 9.86 -0.16
N ARG A 53 6.77 10.73 0.55
CA ARG A 53 7.70 11.69 -0.05
C ARG A 53 8.85 11.00 -0.83
N GLY A 54 9.14 9.73 -0.53
CA GLY A 54 10.15 8.92 -1.22
C GLY A 54 9.62 8.10 -2.40
N SER A 55 8.30 8.15 -2.66
CA SER A 55 7.63 7.33 -3.69
C SER A 55 6.66 8.22 -4.51
N TYR A 56 7.09 9.44 -4.84
CA TYR A 56 6.26 10.43 -5.55
C TYR A 56 5.79 9.87 -6.90
N GLY A 57 4.52 9.49 -6.98
CA GLY A 57 3.89 8.94 -8.19
C GLY A 57 3.63 7.42 -8.15
N ALA A 58 4.10 6.71 -7.12
CA ALA A 58 3.97 5.26 -7.03
C ALA A 58 2.51 4.84 -6.75
N ALA A 59 1.87 4.19 -7.72
CA ALA A 59 0.56 3.59 -7.52
C ALA A 59 0.76 2.20 -6.90
N ALA A 60 0.51 2.05 -5.60
CA ALA A 60 0.56 0.74 -4.96
C ALA A 60 -0.77 -0.01 -5.11
N TRP A 61 -0.70 -1.34 -5.19
CA TRP A 61 -1.86 -2.19 -5.46
C TRP A 61 -1.81 -3.48 -4.64
N LEU A 62 -2.97 -3.98 -4.25
CA LEU A 62 -3.14 -5.35 -3.74
C LEU A 62 -3.97 -6.16 -4.74
N ILE A 63 -3.48 -7.34 -5.11
CA ILE A 63 -4.21 -8.30 -5.94
C ILE A 63 -4.53 -9.52 -5.08
N ARG A 64 -5.81 -9.71 -4.79
CA ARG A 64 -6.34 -10.86 -4.10
C ARG A 64 -6.35 -12.06 -5.03
N ARG A 65 -5.73 -13.15 -4.59
CA ARG A 65 -5.67 -14.41 -5.33
C ARG A 65 -6.61 -15.45 -4.73
N SER A 66 -6.74 -16.60 -5.39
CA SER A 66 -7.55 -17.70 -4.85
C SER A 66 -6.99 -18.16 -3.50
N PRO A 67 -7.83 -18.68 -2.58
CA PRO A 67 -7.39 -19.03 -1.22
C PRO A 67 -6.24 -20.04 -1.12
N ALA A 68 -5.96 -20.80 -2.18
CA ALA A 68 -4.82 -21.72 -2.27
C ALA A 68 -3.47 -20.99 -2.43
N HIS A 69 -3.49 -19.68 -2.66
CA HIS A 69 -2.32 -18.82 -2.87
C HIS A 69 -2.42 -17.57 -2.01
N GLY A 70 -1.27 -17.00 -1.64
CA GLY A 70 -1.21 -15.67 -1.06
C GLY A 70 -1.41 -14.57 -2.12
N ASN A 71 -1.82 -13.43 -1.61
CA ASN A 71 -2.03 -12.19 -2.34
C ASN A 71 -0.71 -11.62 -2.86
N VAL A 72 -0.82 -10.68 -3.79
CA VAL A 72 0.32 -9.96 -4.37
C VAL A 72 0.20 -8.49 -4.02
N LEU A 73 1.25 -7.92 -3.44
CA LEU A 73 1.38 -6.49 -3.23
C LEU A 73 2.32 -5.94 -4.31
N VAL A 74 1.84 -4.98 -5.11
CA VAL A 74 2.62 -4.30 -6.15
C VAL A 74 2.94 -2.91 -5.65
N ASP A 75 4.22 -2.59 -5.61
CA ASP A 75 4.82 -1.45 -4.91
C ASP A 75 4.40 -1.36 -3.44
N LEU A 76 5.05 -0.49 -2.69
CA LEU A 76 4.76 -0.32 -1.27
C LEU A 76 4.14 1.05 -1.01
N PRO A 77 2.87 1.09 -0.53
CA PRO A 77 2.33 2.32 -0.02
C PRO A 77 3.07 2.72 1.25
N ARG A 78 2.87 3.95 1.72
CA ARG A 78 3.34 4.37 3.03
C ARG A 78 2.86 3.38 4.11
N PRO A 79 3.76 2.83 4.94
CA PRO A 79 3.41 1.83 5.93
C PRO A 79 2.54 2.43 7.04
N HIS A 80 1.44 1.77 7.37
CA HIS A 80 0.69 2.03 8.60
C HIS A 80 -0.04 0.78 9.07
N ARG A 81 -0.07 0.57 10.40
CA ARG A 81 -0.60 -0.67 11.03
C ARG A 81 -2.02 -1.04 10.57
N ARG A 82 -2.89 -0.05 10.37
CA ARG A 82 -4.27 -0.29 9.93
C ARG A 82 -4.33 -0.95 8.54
N LEU A 83 -3.58 -0.45 7.55
CA LEU A 83 -3.57 -1.06 6.22
C LEU A 83 -2.96 -2.45 6.26
N ALA A 84 -1.91 -2.67 7.05
CA ALA A 84 -1.35 -4.00 7.23
C ALA A 84 -2.37 -4.99 7.83
N ALA A 85 -3.18 -4.57 8.81
CA ALA A 85 -4.25 -5.39 9.38
C ALA A 85 -5.38 -5.67 8.36
N GLU A 86 -5.74 -4.67 7.56
CA GLU A 86 -6.75 -4.82 6.49
C GLU A 86 -6.27 -5.77 5.38
N ILE A 87 -5.00 -5.68 4.96
CA ILE A 87 -4.38 -6.62 4.02
C ILE A 87 -4.36 -8.03 4.63
N ALA A 88 -3.98 -8.16 5.91
CA ALA A 88 -3.94 -9.45 6.61
C ALA A 88 -5.31 -10.14 6.66
N ALA A 89 -6.39 -9.37 6.84
CA ALA A 89 -7.75 -9.90 6.84
C ALA A 89 -8.16 -10.48 5.48
N LEU A 90 -7.50 -10.08 4.38
CA LEU A 90 -7.70 -10.65 3.04
C LEU A 90 -6.87 -11.91 2.77
N GLY A 91 -6.02 -12.32 3.71
CA GLY A 91 -5.19 -13.52 3.62
C GLY A 91 -3.68 -13.23 3.51
N PRO A 92 -2.85 -14.28 3.40
CA PRO A 92 -1.40 -14.15 3.33
C PRO A 92 -0.94 -13.41 2.08
N VAL A 93 0.30 -12.93 2.07
CA VAL A 93 0.96 -12.27 0.93
C VAL A 93 2.14 -13.10 0.48
N ASP A 94 2.07 -13.63 -0.74
CA ASP A 94 3.14 -14.45 -1.32
C ASP A 94 4.25 -13.60 -1.92
N TYR A 95 3.90 -12.44 -2.49
CA TYR A 95 4.80 -11.63 -3.31
C TYR A 95 4.71 -10.13 -2.99
N LEU A 96 5.89 -9.50 -2.93
CA LEU A 96 6.08 -8.06 -3.04
C LEU A 96 6.76 -7.78 -4.37
N ILE A 97 6.07 -7.14 -5.31
CA ILE A 97 6.60 -6.80 -6.63
C ILE A 97 6.92 -5.30 -6.65
N PHE A 98 8.15 -4.94 -6.97
CA PHE A 98 8.57 -3.55 -7.08
C PHE A 98 8.74 -3.18 -8.55
N THR A 99 8.12 -2.09 -8.98
CA THR A 99 8.21 -1.59 -10.35
C THR A 99 9.52 -0.84 -10.59
N HIS A 100 10.01 -0.10 -9.59
CA HIS A 100 11.28 0.64 -9.62
C HIS A 100 12.02 0.54 -8.28
N GLN A 101 13.32 0.83 -8.25
CA GLN A 101 14.15 0.83 -7.03
C GLN A 101 13.68 1.81 -5.94
N ASP A 102 13.12 2.95 -6.31
CA ASP A 102 12.69 4.00 -5.38
C ASP A 102 11.39 3.63 -4.63
N ASP A 103 10.63 2.68 -5.16
CA ASP A 103 9.46 2.10 -4.49
C ASP A 103 9.81 1.11 -3.37
N CYS A 104 11.10 0.92 -3.11
CA CYS A 104 11.62 0.04 -2.08
C CYS A 104 11.77 0.74 -0.72
N ALA A 105 11.52 2.06 -0.64
CA ALA A 105 11.82 2.88 0.53
C ALA A 105 11.22 2.35 1.86
N HIS A 106 10.10 1.61 1.79
CA HIS A 106 9.34 1.16 2.97
C HIS A 106 9.36 -0.35 3.21
N HIS A 107 10.21 -1.11 2.51
CA HIS A 107 10.11 -2.58 2.54
C HIS A 107 10.43 -3.21 3.90
N ALA A 108 11.37 -2.65 4.67
CA ALA A 108 11.70 -3.15 6.00
C ALA A 108 10.54 -2.94 6.98
N GLU A 109 9.91 -1.76 6.96
CA GLU A 109 8.72 -1.47 7.77
C GLU A 109 7.55 -2.37 7.37
N TRP A 110 7.34 -2.60 6.08
CA TRP A 110 6.34 -3.54 5.60
C TRP A 110 6.64 -4.98 6.02
N GLN A 111 7.88 -5.44 5.98
CA GLN A 111 8.23 -6.78 6.48
C GLN A 111 7.87 -6.93 7.96
N GLN A 112 8.14 -5.92 8.80
CA GLN A 112 7.76 -5.94 10.21
C GLN A 112 6.24 -5.99 10.39
N LEU A 113 5.51 -5.13 9.67
CA LEU A 113 4.05 -5.09 9.74
C LEU A 113 3.40 -6.39 9.24
N LEU A 114 3.88 -6.94 8.12
CA LEU A 114 3.38 -8.20 7.60
C LEU A 114 3.73 -9.35 8.54
N HIS A 115 4.91 -9.38 9.15
CA HIS A 115 5.24 -10.38 10.17
C HIS A 115 4.31 -10.28 11.40
N GLU A 116 3.99 -9.06 11.84
CA GLU A 116 3.10 -8.82 12.97
C GLU A 116 1.65 -9.26 12.69
N PHE A 117 1.10 -8.85 11.54
CA PHE A 117 -0.33 -9.00 11.23
C PHE A 117 -0.63 -10.23 10.37
N ILE A 118 0.24 -10.56 9.42
CA ILE A 118 0.10 -11.70 8.53
C ILE A 118 0.94 -12.85 9.08
N ARG A 119 0.32 -13.67 9.93
CA ARG A 119 0.94 -14.88 10.48
C ARG A 119 1.08 -15.94 9.38
N GLN A 120 2.04 -15.77 8.49
CA GLN A 120 2.39 -16.71 7.43
C GLN A 120 3.73 -17.41 7.72
N PRO A 121 3.93 -18.66 7.25
CA PRO A 121 5.08 -19.49 7.62
C PRO A 121 6.42 -18.98 7.08
N ALA A 122 6.40 -18.14 6.05
CA ALA A 122 7.59 -17.55 5.44
C ALA A 122 7.30 -16.11 5.01
N PRO A 123 8.29 -15.19 5.03
CA PRO A 123 8.08 -13.84 4.54
C PRO A 123 7.73 -13.83 3.04
N PRO A 124 7.04 -12.79 2.55
CA PRO A 124 6.75 -12.64 1.13
C PRO A 124 8.02 -12.61 0.28
N ARG A 125 7.95 -13.17 -0.91
CA ARG A 125 9.05 -13.13 -1.88
C ARG A 125 9.13 -11.77 -2.54
N ARG A 126 10.29 -11.14 -2.49
CA ARG A 126 10.57 -9.87 -3.19
C ARG A 126 10.87 -10.15 -4.67
N VAL A 127 10.20 -9.44 -5.57
CA VAL A 127 10.39 -9.51 -7.01
C VAL A 127 10.71 -8.11 -7.51
N VAL A 128 11.83 -7.97 -8.20
CA VAL A 128 12.31 -6.71 -8.77
C VAL A 128 12.65 -6.93 -10.23
N HIS A 129 12.55 -5.89 -11.04
CA HIS A 129 13.01 -5.96 -12.41
C HIS A 129 14.53 -6.23 -12.44
N ARG A 130 15.01 -7.09 -13.36
CA ARG A 130 16.44 -7.48 -13.43
C ARG A 130 17.37 -6.26 -13.57
N GLY A 131 16.93 -5.23 -14.28
CA GLY A 131 17.68 -3.99 -14.46
C GLY A 131 17.92 -3.20 -13.16
N GLU A 132 17.11 -3.43 -12.13
CA GLU A 132 17.22 -2.78 -10.81
C GLU A 132 18.13 -3.56 -9.84
N LEU A 133 18.56 -4.78 -10.19
CA LEU A 133 19.43 -5.59 -9.33
C LEU A 133 20.76 -4.91 -8.96
N PRO A 134 21.46 -4.16 -9.85
CA PRO A 134 22.73 -3.52 -9.50
C PRO A 134 22.60 -2.42 -8.43
N SER A 135 21.43 -1.80 -8.31
CA SER A 135 21.15 -0.73 -7.34
C SER A 135 20.33 -1.20 -6.14
N TRP A 136 19.79 -2.43 -6.21
CA TRP A 136 19.08 -3.06 -5.10
C TRP A 136 19.99 -3.17 -3.88
N ARG A 137 19.54 -2.59 -2.76
CA ARG A 137 20.19 -2.78 -1.47
C ARG A 137 19.35 -3.78 -0.67
N GLU A 138 19.98 -4.88 -0.26
CA GLU A 138 19.42 -5.77 0.75
C GLU A 138 19.39 -5.01 2.08
N GLY A 139 18.30 -4.27 2.29
CA GLY A 139 17.82 -3.90 3.61
C GLY A 139 17.06 -5.07 4.24
#